data_AF-A0A4Y2G8B9-F1
#
_entry.id   AF-A0A4Y2G8B9-F1
#
_cell.length_a   1.000
_cell.length_b   1.000
_cell.length_c   1.000
_cell.angle_alpha   90.00
_cell.angle_beta   90.00
_cell.angle_gamma   90.00
#
_symmetry.space_group_name_H-M   'P 1'
#
loop_
_entity.id
_entity.type
_entity.pdbx_description
1 polymer ?
#
loop_
_entity_poly.entity_id
_entity_poly.type
_entity_poly.pdbx_seq_one_letter_code
_entity_poly.pdbx_strand_id
1 'polypeptide(L)'
;MVEGENLNEVVTLVTKTIISAADASIPKSGLSFPKNRKPWWNKHYTDTNRNQRKAWNVFRWHPTSANQIAFQRAKSISFLLLSYYIKRQPSFT
;
A
#
# COMPACT_ATOMS: atom_id res chain seq x y z
N MET A 1 -39.02 -46.08 2.44
CA MET A 1 -38.73 -44.68 2.82
C MET A 1 -37.42 -44.35 2.15
N VAL A 2 -37.41 -43.41 1.21
CA VAL A 2 -36.18 -43.08 0.44
C VAL A 2 -35.29 -42.26 1.36
N GLU A 3 -34.14 -42.81 1.68
CA GLU A 3 -33.16 -42.28 2.61
C GLU A 3 -32.68 -40.89 2.17
N GLY A 4 -33.05 -39.86 2.95
CA GLY A 4 -32.59 -38.48 2.78
C GLY A 4 -31.11 -38.27 3.13
N GLU A 5 -30.37 -39.35 3.39
CA GLU A 5 -28.99 -39.31 3.87
C GLU A 5 -27.99 -39.03 2.72
N ASN A 6 -28.36 -39.30 1.46
CA ASN A 6 -27.45 -39.06 0.32
C ASN A 6 -27.49 -37.63 -0.23
N LEU A 7 -28.62 -36.92 -0.15
CA LEU A 7 -28.75 -35.62 -0.84
C LEU A 7 -27.94 -34.53 -0.14
N ASN A 8 -27.98 -34.52 1.19
CA ASN A 8 -27.20 -33.57 1.97
C ASN A 8 -25.69 -33.82 1.80
N GLU A 9 -25.28 -35.09 1.78
CA GLU A 9 -23.88 -35.46 1.55
C GLU A 9 -23.38 -35.00 0.19
N VAL A 10 -24.15 -35.24 -0.88
CA VAL A 10 -23.82 -34.77 -2.23
C VAL A 10 -23.72 -33.25 -2.29
N VAL A 11 -24.64 -32.53 -1.63
CA VAL A 11 -24.59 -31.06 -1.55
C VAL A 11 -23.33 -30.59 -0.82
N THR A 12 -22.98 -31.22 0.31
CA THR A 12 -21.76 -30.86 1.04
C THR A 12 -20.50 -31.14 0.24
N LEU A 13 -20.48 -32.23 -0.53
CA LEU A 13 -19.38 -32.58 -1.41
C LEU A 13 -19.19 -31.52 -2.48
N VAL A 14 -20.24 -31.21 -3.24
CA VAL A 14 -20.21 -30.18 -4.31
C VAL A 14 -19.77 -28.83 -3.76
N THR A 15 -20.28 -28.44 -2.59
CA THR A 15 -19.92 -27.17 -1.95
C THR A 15 -18.43 -27.12 -1.60
N LYS A 16 -17.89 -28.21 -1.02
CA LYS A 16 -16.45 -28.31 -0.70
C LYS A 16 -15.59 -28.26 -1.97
N THR A 17 -16.01 -28.91 -3.04
CA THR A 17 -15.28 -28.92 -4.32
C THR A 17 -15.22 -27.52 -4.92
N ILE A 18 -16.32 -26.76 -4.89
CA ILE A 18 -16.37 -25.39 -5.39
C ILE A 18 -15.45 -24.48 -4.57
N ILE A 19 -15.48 -24.58 -3.24
CA ILE A 19 -14.61 -23.78 -2.36
C ILE A 19 -13.14 -24.11 -2.60
N SER A 20 -12.80 -25.40 -2.70
CA SER A 20 -11.42 -25.83 -2.96
C SER A 20 -10.92 -25.38 -4.34
N ALA A 21 -11.77 -25.45 -5.37
CA ALA A 21 -11.44 -24.95 -6.70
C ALA A 21 -11.29 -23.43 -6.71
N ALA A 22 -12.13 -22.69 -5.97
CA ALA A 22 -12.02 -21.25 -5.81
C ALA A 22 -10.73 -20.85 -5.09
N ASP A 23 -10.38 -21.53 -4.01
CA ASP A 23 -9.15 -21.29 -3.24
C ASP A 23 -7.87 -21.62 -4.05
N ALA A 24 -7.94 -22.61 -4.94
CA ALA A 24 -6.82 -22.97 -5.82
C ALA A 24 -6.68 -22.02 -7.03
N SER A 25 -7.80 -21.50 -7.55
CA SER A 25 -7.83 -20.64 -8.75
C SER A 25 -7.64 -19.16 -8.43
N ILE A 26 -8.12 -18.71 -7.27
CA ILE A 26 -7.97 -17.33 -6.79
C ILE A 26 -6.91 -17.38 -5.70
N PRO A 27 -5.64 -17.03 -6.00
CA PRO A 27 -4.64 -16.92 -4.96
C PRO A 27 -5.16 -15.87 -3.96
N LYS A 28 -5.40 -16.29 -2.71
CA LYS A 28 -5.69 -15.37 -1.60
C LYS A 28 -4.52 -14.41 -1.58
N SER A 29 -4.73 -13.21 -2.10
CA SER A 29 -3.68 -12.23 -2.26
C SER A 29 -3.07 -12.02 -0.89
N GLY A 30 -1.82 -12.45 -0.74
CA GLY A 30 -1.07 -12.22 0.49
C GLY A 30 -1.15 -10.74 0.81
N LEU A 31 -1.24 -10.42 2.10
CA LEU A 31 -1.30 -9.10 2.74
C LEU A 31 -0.19 -8.10 2.34
N SER A 32 0.47 -8.27 1.20
CA SER A 32 1.29 -7.25 0.58
C SER A 32 0.40 -6.21 -0.09
N PHE A 33 -0.31 -5.42 0.72
CA PHE A 33 -0.80 -4.14 0.26
C PHE A 33 0.40 -3.38 -0.33
N PRO A 34 0.33 -2.90 -1.58
CA PRO A 34 1.38 -2.08 -2.13
C PRO A 34 1.52 -0.84 -1.25
N LYS A 35 2.65 -0.79 -0.53
CA LYS A 35 3.17 0.27 0.34
C LYS A 35 2.43 1.59 0.10
N ASN A 36 1.48 1.92 0.99
CA ASN A 36 0.68 3.15 1.06
C ASN A 36 0.86 4.07 -0.14
N ARG A 37 -0.02 3.93 -1.15
CA ARG A 37 -0.01 4.85 -2.30
C ARG A 37 -0.12 6.28 -1.79
N LYS A 38 0.89 7.09 -2.12
CA LYS A 38 0.94 8.52 -1.75
C LYS A 38 -0.39 9.17 -2.17
N PRO A 39 -1.10 9.89 -1.27
CA PRO A 39 -2.41 10.45 -1.59
C PRO A 39 -2.28 11.47 -2.73
N TRP A 40 -2.92 11.18 -3.86
CA TRP A 40 -2.84 11.97 -5.08
C TRP A 40 -3.55 13.33 -4.98
N TRP A 41 -4.51 13.45 -4.05
CA TRP A 41 -5.27 14.67 -3.80
C TRP A 41 -4.55 15.69 -2.91
N ASN A 42 -3.39 15.35 -2.34
CA ASN A 42 -2.73 16.21 -1.38
C ASN A 42 -1.63 17.07 -2.01
N LYS A 43 -1.95 18.35 -2.21
CA LYS A 43 -1.04 19.36 -2.76
C LYS A 43 0.19 19.58 -1.88
N HIS A 44 0.04 19.64 -0.55
CA HIS A 44 1.15 19.89 0.38
C HIS A 44 2.22 18.80 0.32
N TYR A 45 1.79 17.54 0.22
CA TYR A 45 2.72 16.42 0.07
C TYR A 45 3.43 16.45 -1.29
N THR A 46 2.70 16.80 -2.35
CA THR A 46 3.24 16.90 -3.71
C THR A 46 4.30 18.00 -3.80
N ASP A 47 4.05 19.16 -3.21
CA ASP A 47 4.96 20.30 -3.22
C ASP A 47 6.25 20.01 -2.44
N THR A 48 6.15 19.36 -1.27
CA THR A 48 7.34 19.02 -0.47
C THR A 48 8.20 17.94 -1.13
N ASN A 49 7.58 16.94 -1.77
CA ASN A 49 8.30 15.95 -2.57
C ASN A 49 8.95 16.58 -3.82
N ARG A 50 8.29 17.56 -4.45
CA ARG A 50 8.88 18.36 -5.54
C ARG A 50 10.09 19.16 -5.07
N ASN A 51 9.99 19.81 -3.91
CA ASN A 51 11.10 20.58 -3.33
C ASN A 51 12.28 19.69 -2.93
N GLN A 52 12.02 18.50 -2.36
CA GLN A 52 13.06 17.52 -2.09
C GLN A 52 13.79 17.08 -3.37
N ARG A 53 13.04 16.79 -4.45
CA ARG A 53 13.64 16.42 -5.75
C ARG A 53 14.46 17.55 -6.36
N LYS A 54 13.99 18.79 -6.27
CA LYS A 54 14.76 19.96 -6.71
C LYS A 54 16.08 20.09 -5.93
N ALA A 55 16.03 20.00 -4.60
CA ALA A 55 17.22 20.07 -3.75
C ALA A 55 18.19 18.90 -4.02
N TRP A 56 17.66 17.70 -4.26
CA TRP A 56 18.46 16.54 -4.69
C TRP A 56 19.16 16.80 -6.01
N ASN A 57 18.45 17.31 -7.02
CA ASN A 57 19.04 17.58 -8.33
C ASN A 57 20.16 18.61 -8.24
N VAL A 58 19.97 19.67 -7.44
CA VAL A 58 21.01 20.69 -7.20
C VAL A 58 22.21 20.09 -6.49
N PHE A 59 22.01 19.30 -5.42
CA PHE A 59 23.09 18.64 -4.71
C PHE A 59 23.85 17.62 -5.58
N ARG A 60 23.13 16.87 -6.41
CA ARG A 60 23.70 15.87 -7.33
C ARG A 60 24.62 16.53 -8.37
N TRP A 61 24.28 17.73 -8.84
CA TRP A 61 25.10 18.47 -9.78
C TRP A 61 26.22 19.28 -9.11
N HIS A 62 25.97 19.77 -7.90
CA HIS A 62 26.89 20.62 -7.16
C HIS A 62 26.96 20.16 -5.68
N PRO A 63 27.84 19.20 -5.36
CA PRO A 63 27.93 18.59 -4.02
C PRO A 63 28.66 19.50 -3.03
N THR A 64 28.04 20.62 -2.69
CA THR A 64 28.51 21.55 -1.65
C THR A 64 27.82 21.29 -0.32
N SER A 65 28.45 21.70 0.79
CA SER A 65 27.90 21.55 2.14
C SER A 65 26.56 22.27 2.31
N ALA A 66 26.43 23.48 1.75
CA ALA A 66 25.17 24.23 1.72
C ALA A 66 24.05 23.46 1.01
N ASN A 67 24.34 22.84 -0.14
CA ASN A 67 23.38 22.05 -0.90
C ASN A 67 23.01 20.75 -0.17
N GLN A 68 23.96 20.12 0.52
CA GLN A 68 23.72 18.95 1.36
C GLN A 68 22.76 19.29 2.50
N ILE A 69 22.98 20.41 3.20
CA ILE A 69 22.10 20.87 4.29
C ILE A 69 20.70 21.18 3.75
N ALA A 70 20.61 21.88 2.61
CA ALA A 70 19.33 22.18 1.96
C ALA A 70 18.55 20.91 1.56
N PHE A 71 19.25 19.92 1.00
CA PHE A 71 18.66 18.62 0.68
C PHE A 71 18.19 17.86 1.93
N GLN A 72 19.00 17.82 2.99
CA GLN A 72 18.64 17.16 4.25
C GLN A 72 17.40 17.80 4.89
N ARG A 73 17.30 19.14 4.88
CA ARG A 73 16.11 19.88 5.34
C ARG A 73 14.87 19.54 4.52
N ALA A 74 14.98 19.53 3.19
CA ALA A 74 13.84 19.19 2.33
C ALA A 74 13.42 17.71 2.48
N LYS A 75 14.39 16.82 2.67
CA LYS A 75 14.18 15.39 2.93
C LYS A 75 13.43 15.20 4.25
N SER A 76 13.86 15.82 5.35
CA SER A 76 13.21 15.68 6.65
C SER A 76 11.75 16.18 6.62
N ILE A 77 11.48 17.33 5.99
CA ILE A 77 10.12 17.87 5.83
C ILE A 77 9.20 16.88 5.08
N SER A 78 9.69 16.29 3.98
CA SER A 78 8.89 15.31 3.22
C SER A 78 8.57 14.06 4.05
N PHE A 79 9.54 13.57 4.83
CA PHE A 79 9.33 12.42 5.72
C PHE A 79 8.36 12.72 6.87
N LEU A 80 8.43 13.91 7.47
CA LEU A 80 7.50 14.33 8.52
C LEU A 80 6.07 14.38 8.02
N LEU A 81 5.84 14.97 6.84
CA LEU A 81 4.51 14.97 6.24
C LEU A 81 4.04 13.56 5.90
N LEU A 82 4.89 12.72 5.30
CA LEU A 82 4.52 11.32 5.02
C LEU A 82 4.11 10.58 6.30
N SER A 83 4.89 10.72 7.38
CA SER A 83 4.63 10.12 8.69
C SER A 83 3.33 10.64 9.31
N TYR A 84 3.13 11.96 9.29
CA TYR A 84 1.89 12.59 9.74
C TYR A 84 0.67 12.04 8.99
N TYR A 85 0.76 11.92 7.66
CA TYR A 85 -0.35 11.39 6.86
C TYR A 85 -0.61 9.91 7.11
N ILE A 86 0.43 9.07 7.23
CA ILE A 86 0.27 7.65 7.54
C ILE A 86 -0.44 7.47 8.89
N LYS A 87 -0.09 8.28 9.90
CA LYS A 87 -0.75 8.24 11.22
C LYS A 87 -2.18 8.77 11.22
N ARG A 88 -2.54 9.63 10.24
CA ARG A 88 -3.86 10.28 10.16
C ARG A 88 -4.84 9.58 9.22
N GLN A 89 -4.40 8.63 8.39
CA GLN A 89 -5.35 7.80 7.64
C GLN A 89 -6.16 6.98 8.65
N PRO A 90 -7.51 7.07 8.68
CA PRO A 90 -8.28 6.04 9.33
C PRO A 90 -7.92 4.74 8.63
N SER A 91 -7.37 3.78 9.36
CA SER A 91 -7.40 2.38 8.93
C SER A 91 -8.86 2.12 8.56
N PHE A 92 -9.14 1.96 7.28
CA PHE A 92 -10.43 1.47 6.80
C PHE A 92 -10.57 0.07 7.39
N THR A 93 -11.12 -0.01 8.60
CA THR A 93 -11.61 -1.21 9.26
C THR A 93 -13.00 -1.51 8.75
#